data_AF-A0A1C6GK85-F1
#
_entry.id   AF-A0A1C6GK85-F1
#
_cell.length_a   1.000
_cell.length_b   1.000
_cell.length_c   1.000
_cell.angle_alpha   90.00
_cell.angle_beta   90.00
_cell.angle_gamma   90.00
#
_symmetry.space_group_name_H-M   'P 1'
#
loop_
_entity.id
_entity.type
_entity.pdbx_description
1 polymer ?
#
loop_
_entity_poly.entity_id
_entity_poly.type
_entity_poly.pdbx_seq_one_letter_code
_entity_poly.pdbx_strand_id
1 'polypeptide(L)'
;MKKIVGLTGVILIACMMISSLFAPVNSAENTSATGNYSSSQNNGTTEGDYIIKAEKGYIVVYKKGEDKAYLTTDCRVSNLPKGDALYLEKGIEIKGKENLMRALEDYCS
;
A
#
# COMPACT_ATOMS: atom_id res chain seq x y z
N MET A 1 -19.36 0.29 42.60
CA MET A 1 -18.48 -0.86 42.28
C MET A 1 -19.10 -1.63 41.12
N LYS A 2 -18.43 -1.57 39.95
CA LYS A 2 -18.82 -2.20 38.67
C LYS A 2 -18.80 -3.72 38.76
N LYS A 3 -19.88 -4.41 38.41
CA LYS A 3 -19.90 -5.85 38.09
C LYS A 3 -21.06 -6.17 37.12
N ILE A 4 -20.87 -5.87 35.84
CA ILE A 4 -21.64 -6.49 34.75
C ILE A 4 -20.61 -6.86 33.68
N VAL A 5 -20.05 -8.07 33.84
CA VAL A 5 -19.21 -8.72 32.84
C VAL A 5 -20.09 -9.81 32.24
N GLY A 6 -20.68 -9.50 31.08
CA GLY A 6 -21.36 -10.48 30.21
C GLY A 6 -20.33 -11.54 29.79
N LEU A 7 -20.64 -12.83 29.80
CA LEU A 7 -21.72 -13.54 29.10
C LEU A 7 -21.66 -13.44 27.57
N THR A 8 -20.46 -13.42 27.00
CA THR A 8 -20.24 -13.69 25.56
C THR A 8 -18.97 -14.50 25.34
N GLY A 9 -18.88 -15.64 26.02
CA GLY A 9 -18.08 -16.76 25.52
C GLY A 9 -18.81 -17.44 24.36
N VAL A 10 -18.04 -18.04 23.46
CA VAL A 10 -18.47 -18.91 22.33
C VAL A 10 -18.91 -18.16 21.06
N ILE A 11 -17.95 -17.75 20.24
CA ILE A 11 -18.10 -17.73 18.77
C ILE A 11 -16.69 -17.85 18.14
N LEU A 12 -16.42 -19.06 17.66
CA LEU A 12 -15.60 -19.34 16.47
C LEU A 12 -14.06 -19.36 16.59
N ILE A 13 -13.59 -20.26 17.45
CA ILE A 13 -12.43 -21.11 17.13
C ILE A 13 -12.86 -22.05 15.98
N ALA A 14 -12.47 -21.74 14.73
CA ALA A 14 -12.34 -22.68 13.60
C ALA A 14 -11.99 -21.91 12.31
N CYS A 15 -10.69 -21.74 12.01
CA CYS A 15 -10.15 -21.63 10.65
C CYS A 15 -8.60 -21.64 10.66
N MET A 16 -7.99 -22.37 11.60
CA MET A 16 -6.63 -22.88 11.45
C MET A 16 -6.76 -24.27 10.83
N MET A 17 -6.32 -24.42 9.58
CA MET A 17 -5.95 -25.64 8.83
C MET A 17 -6.47 -25.55 7.39
N ILE A 18 -5.73 -24.90 6.47
CA ILE A 18 -5.39 -25.47 5.15
C ILE A 18 -4.10 -24.77 4.67
N SER A 19 -2.94 -25.32 5.05
CA SER A 19 -1.73 -25.16 4.25
C SER A 19 -1.62 -26.36 3.32
N SER A 20 -1.14 -26.09 2.09
CA SER A 20 -0.53 -27.04 1.16
C SER A 20 -1.42 -27.69 0.10
N LEU A 21 -1.48 -27.06 -1.08
CA LEU A 21 -1.39 -27.79 -2.35
C LEU A 21 -0.37 -27.10 -3.27
N PHE A 22 0.88 -27.54 -3.17
CA PHE A 22 1.88 -27.46 -4.26
C PHE A 22 1.43 -28.48 -5.33
N ALA A 23 1.44 -28.22 -6.65
CA ALA A 23 2.56 -27.99 -7.58
C ALA A 23 2.00 -27.90 -9.04
N PRO A 24 2.81 -27.85 -10.14
CA PRO A 24 4.00 -27.06 -10.47
C PRO A 24 3.91 -26.33 -11.85
N VAL A 25 4.89 -25.43 -12.08
CA VAL A 25 5.60 -25.07 -13.33
C VAL A 25 4.82 -24.57 -14.57
N ASN A 26 4.93 -23.25 -14.82
CA ASN A 26 5.33 -22.79 -16.15
C ASN A 26 6.58 -21.93 -16.00
N SER A 27 7.62 -22.39 -16.68
CA SER A 27 8.96 -21.85 -16.75
C SER A 27 8.98 -20.45 -17.38
N ALA A 28 9.71 -19.55 -16.74
CA ALA A 28 10.43 -18.45 -17.39
C ALA A 28 11.45 -17.90 -16.39
N GLU A 29 12.60 -18.56 -16.31
CA GLU A 29 13.92 -17.94 -16.43
C GLU A 29 14.04 -16.47 -15.98
N ASN A 30 14.05 -16.19 -14.68
CA ASN A 30 14.49 -14.88 -14.19
C ASN A 30 16.02 -14.85 -14.05
N THR A 31 16.69 -14.70 -15.20
CA THR A 31 17.93 -13.93 -15.28
C THR A 31 17.61 -12.63 -16.00
N SER A 32 17.46 -11.57 -15.22
CA SER A 32 18.02 -10.24 -15.47
C SER A 32 17.21 -9.23 -14.66
N ALA A 33 17.94 -8.34 -14.00
CA ALA A 33 17.41 -7.17 -13.33
C ALA A 33 16.38 -6.47 -14.23
N THR A 34 15.16 -6.30 -13.72
CA THR A 34 14.20 -5.34 -14.26
C THR A 34 13.37 -4.88 -13.07
N GLY A 35 13.56 -3.60 -12.71
CA GLY A 35 12.68 -2.90 -11.79
C GLY A 35 11.29 -2.88 -12.40
N ASN A 36 10.42 -3.74 -11.89
CA ASN A 36 9.05 -3.86 -12.35
C ASN A 36 8.23 -2.73 -11.74
N TYR A 37 8.22 -1.57 -12.39
CA TYR A 37 7.12 -0.63 -12.23
C TYR A 37 5.83 -1.34 -12.63
N SER A 38 5.11 -1.89 -11.64
CA SER A 38 3.77 -2.41 -11.84
C SER A 38 2.80 -1.23 -11.97
N SER A 39 2.94 -0.47 -13.06
CA SER A 39 1.95 0.50 -13.52
C SER A 39 0.74 -0.28 -13.99
N SER A 40 -0.14 -0.63 -13.05
CA SER A 40 -1.53 -0.93 -13.38
C SER A 40 -2.14 0.38 -13.87
N GLN A 41 -1.97 0.63 -15.16
CA GLN A 41 -2.48 1.79 -15.88
C GLN A 41 -4.00 1.66 -15.95
N ASN A 42 -4.69 2.07 -14.87
CA ASN A 42 -6.13 2.19 -14.86
C ASN A 42 -6.51 3.63 -15.20
N ASN A 43 -6.96 3.78 -16.45
CA ASN A 43 -7.83 4.80 -17.02
C ASN A 43 -8.04 6.08 -16.22
N GLY A 44 -7.55 7.18 -16.80
CA GLY A 44 -7.77 8.51 -16.31
C GLY A 44 -9.25 8.88 -16.35
N THR A 45 -9.75 9.37 -15.23
CA THR A 45 -10.53 10.61 -15.10
C THR A 45 -10.90 10.74 -13.63
N THR A 46 -10.31 11.72 -12.97
CA THR A 46 -10.98 12.66 -12.06
C THR A 46 -9.90 13.48 -11.37
N GLU A 47 -10.14 14.78 -11.36
CA GLU A 47 -9.48 15.79 -10.54
C GLU A 47 -9.77 15.48 -9.06
N GLY A 48 -9.23 14.37 -8.58
CA GLY A 48 -9.34 13.94 -7.19
C GLY A 48 -8.14 14.42 -6.39
N ASP A 49 -8.39 14.75 -5.13
CA ASP A 49 -7.32 14.77 -4.14
C ASP A 49 -6.83 13.33 -3.92
N TYR A 50 -5.51 13.15 -3.89
CA TYR A 50 -4.83 11.90 -3.58
C TYR A 50 -4.20 12.00 -2.19
N ILE A 51 -3.97 10.86 -1.56
CA ILE A 51 -3.22 10.78 -0.31
C ILE A 51 -2.05 9.84 -0.53
N ILE A 52 -0.83 10.32 -0.34
CA ILE A 52 0.36 9.46 -0.34
C ILE A 52 0.78 9.19 1.11
N LYS A 53 1.09 7.94 1.43
CA LYS A 53 1.59 7.57 2.76
C LYS A 53 2.61 6.44 2.73
N ALA A 54 3.38 6.32 3.79
CA ALA A 54 4.28 5.21 4.02
C ALA A 54 3.51 3.99 4.55
N GLU A 55 3.54 2.86 3.84
CA GLU A 55 2.96 1.60 4.31
C GLU A 55 3.89 0.44 4.00
N LYS A 56 4.17 -0.40 5.01
CA LYS A 56 5.11 -1.53 4.91
C LYS A 56 6.49 -1.15 4.35
N GLY A 57 6.92 0.10 4.57
CA GLY A 57 8.20 0.62 4.09
C GLY A 57 8.19 1.14 2.65
N TYR A 58 7.03 1.20 2.00
CA TYR A 58 6.85 1.69 0.63
C TYR A 58 5.91 2.89 0.58
N ILE A 59 6.02 3.71 -0.46
CA ILE A 59 5.07 4.79 -0.70
C ILE A 59 3.83 4.23 -1.38
N VAL A 60 2.67 4.47 -0.79
CA VAL A 60 1.37 4.01 -1.27
C VAL A 60 0.45 5.21 -1.48
N VAL A 61 -0.20 5.25 -2.64
CA VAL A 61 -1.14 6.26 -3.07
C VAL A 61 -2.56 5.75 -2.88
N TYR A 62 -3.41 6.59 -2.31
CA TYR A 62 -4.84 6.40 -2.15
C TYR A 62 -5.58 7.52 -2.84
N LYS A 63 -6.79 7.24 -3.32
CA LYS A 63 -7.72 8.28 -3.72
C LYS A 63 -8.49 8.75 -2.48
N LYS A 64 -8.69 10.06 -2.34
CA LYS A 64 -9.43 10.59 -1.18
C LYS A 64 -10.84 10.03 -1.15
N GLY A 65 -11.22 9.45 0.00
CA GLY A 65 -12.50 8.76 0.18
C GLY A 65 -12.48 7.27 -0.16
N GLU A 66 -11.34 6.72 -0.62
CA GLU A 66 -11.15 5.28 -0.83
C GLU A 66 -10.19 4.68 0.22
N ASP A 67 -10.59 3.58 0.85
CA ASP A 67 -9.73 2.81 1.77
C ASP A 67 -8.75 1.88 1.06
N LYS A 68 -8.95 1.65 -0.24
CA LYS A 68 -8.10 0.77 -1.04
C LYS A 68 -6.94 1.54 -1.64
N ALA A 69 -5.75 0.95 -1.58
CA ALA A 69 -4.58 1.48 -2.26
C ALA A 69 -4.86 1.58 -3.77
N TYR A 70 -4.71 2.80 -4.30
CA TYR A 70 -4.82 3.07 -5.72
C TYR A 70 -3.56 2.63 -6.46
N LEU A 71 -2.38 2.93 -5.88
CA LEU A 71 -1.08 2.56 -6.43
C LEU A 71 -0.10 2.31 -5.28
N THR A 72 0.69 1.24 -5.34
CA THR A 72 1.85 1.04 -4.47
C THR A 72 3.09 1.21 -5.32
N THR A 73 4.04 2.03 -4.88
CA THR A 73 5.29 2.24 -5.59
C THR A 73 6.39 1.36 -5.01
N ASP A 74 7.43 1.08 -5.78
CA ASP A 74 8.62 0.33 -5.33
C ASP A 74 9.59 1.18 -4.50
N CYS A 75 9.20 2.41 -4.23
CA CYS A 75 9.97 3.44 -3.57
C CYS A 75 10.02 3.21 -2.07
N ARG A 76 11.23 2.97 -1.54
CA ARG A 76 11.43 2.65 -0.12
C ARG A 76 11.53 3.90 0.72
N VAL A 77 10.65 4.01 1.71
CA VAL A 77 10.64 5.09 2.71
C VAL A 77 11.93 5.13 3.53
N SER A 78 12.62 4.00 3.68
CA SER A 78 13.92 3.93 4.36
C SER A 78 15.05 4.67 3.63
N ASN A 79 14.91 4.90 2.32
CA ASN A 79 15.88 5.64 1.52
C ASN A 79 15.62 7.15 1.56
N LEU A 80 14.45 7.57 2.04
CA LEU A 80 14.12 8.97 2.20
C LEU A 80 14.75 9.56 3.47
N PRO A 81 15.05 10.87 3.46
CA PRO A 81 15.42 11.57 4.68
C PRO A 81 14.32 11.45 5.73
N LYS A 82 14.72 11.43 7.01
CA LYS A 82 13.80 11.20 8.15
C LYS A 82 12.63 12.17 8.20
N GLY A 83 12.81 13.40 7.71
CA GLY A 83 11.74 14.39 7.63
C GLY A 83 10.63 13.94 6.68
N ASP A 84 10.98 13.58 5.46
CA ASP A 84 10.02 13.14 4.43
C ASP A 84 9.34 11.83 4.80
N ALA A 85 10.09 10.87 5.36
CA ALA A 85 9.50 9.66 5.92
C ALA A 85 8.40 9.97 6.95
N LEU A 86 8.64 10.93 7.84
CA LEU A 86 7.67 11.33 8.87
C LEU A 86 6.43 12.02 8.29
N TYR A 87 6.58 12.79 7.21
CA TYR A 87 5.42 13.36 6.50
C TYR A 87 4.60 12.28 5.79
N LEU A 88 5.27 11.31 5.16
CA LEU A 88 4.63 10.16 4.54
C LEU A 88 3.91 9.27 5.56
N GLU A 89 4.44 9.10 6.78
CA GLU A 89 3.74 8.38 7.85
C GLU A 89 2.43 9.06 8.28
N LYS A 90 2.40 10.40 8.26
CA LYS A 90 1.17 11.16 8.56
C LYS A 90 0.15 11.12 7.43
N GLY A 91 0.59 10.83 6.21
CA GLY A 91 -0.19 10.96 5.00
C GLY A 91 -0.20 12.40 4.48
N ILE A 92 0.15 12.57 3.21
CA ILE A 92 0.23 13.85 2.54
C ILE A 92 -0.88 13.91 1.50
N GLU A 93 -1.76 14.89 1.63
CA GLU A 93 -2.80 15.15 0.64
C GLU A 93 -2.22 15.93 -0.54
N ILE A 94 -2.46 15.43 -1.75
CA ILE A 94 -1.98 16.00 -3.00
C ILE A 94 -3.14 16.23 -3.94
N LYS A 95 -3.30 17.47 -4.40
CA LYS A 95 -4.40 17.84 -5.29
C LYS A 95 -4.02 17.64 -6.74
N GLY A 96 -4.77 16.80 -7.44
CA GLY A 96 -4.57 16.58 -8.86
C GLY A 96 -3.38 15.67 -9.19
N LYS A 97 -3.45 15.09 -10.40
CA LYS A 97 -2.54 14.04 -10.84
C LYS A 97 -1.12 14.56 -11.12
N GLU A 98 -0.98 15.79 -11.62
CA GLU A 98 0.33 16.39 -11.93
C GLU A 98 1.17 16.59 -10.67
N ASN A 99 0.57 17.12 -9.60
CA ASN A 99 1.25 17.27 -8.31
C ASN A 99 1.60 15.91 -7.70
N LEU A 100 0.72 14.91 -7.88
CA LEU A 100 0.99 13.55 -7.43
C LEU A 100 2.23 12.99 -8.14
N MET A 101 2.28 13.11 -9.46
CA MET A 101 3.43 12.65 -10.24
C MET A 101 4.72 13.36 -9.81
N ARG A 102 4.69 14.68 -9.69
CA ARG A 102 5.84 15.48 -9.23
C ARG A 102 6.32 15.04 -7.84
N ALA A 103 5.41 14.79 -6.90
CA ALA A 103 5.79 14.34 -5.57
C ALA A 103 6.38 12.93 -5.58
N LEU A 104 5.84 12.02 -6.40
CA LEU A 104 6.38 10.68 -6.54
C LEU A 104 7.76 10.70 -7.22
N GLU A 105 8.00 11.58 -8.19
CA GLU A 105 9.32 11.76 -8.81
C GLU A 105 10.37 12.30 -7.83
N ASP A 106 9.96 13.23 -6.95
CA ASP A 106 10.83 13.80 -5.92
C ASP A 106 11.21 12.74 -4.87
N TYR A 107 10.23 11.97 -4.41
CA TYR A 107 10.46 10.95 -3.39
C TYR A 107 11.15 9.68 -3.88
N CYS A 108 11.12 9.41 -5.18
CA CYS A 108 11.64 8.17 -5.78
C CYS A 108 12.82 8.37 -6.72
N SER A 109 13.45 9.54 -6.67
CA SER A 109 14.76 9.80 -7.30
C SER A 109 15.93 9.25 -6.50
#